data_AF-A0A8H7BPA9-F1
#
_entry.id   AF-A0A8H7BPA9-F1
#
_cell.length_a   1.000
_cell.length_b   1.000
_cell.length_c   1.000
_cell.angle_alpha   90.00
_cell.angle_beta   90.00
_cell.angle_gamma   90.00
#
_symmetry.space_group_name_H-M   'P 1'
#
loop_
_entity.id
_entity.type
_entity.pdbx_description
1 polymer ?
#
loop_
_entity_poly.entity_id
_entity_poly.type
_entity_poly.pdbx_seq_one_letter_code
_entity_poly.pdbx_strand_id
1 'polypeptide(L)'
;VILHDGREIAYGYCVICTGSSYKVPWKVSCESITSLEERFEYLQSQRELYKQAKNILCIGAGAVGVEVASEICSRDPSKRVTLINSGSVALASAPGNLGASAQIILSNIPSLSLISNELALSNDGKHYQTNKSKTVITADLVYQCVGITPNTEFLHQTHPQWLNEKKFIKVDNFLKASDEVFAIGDVNGSDDPKMFFNAHMQAVHTARNIQRILKGHKPIPYKGSRPAMVVSLGPNHAVGYVAGISLTGWPFNRRQGSKLASISKGMIERITMDDLYLEKPTNRVLYYTHEKGQLIPQILAKICLP
;
A
#
# COMPACT_ATOMS: atom_id res chain seq x y z
N VAL A 1 -0.62 -15.52 24.51
CA VAL A 1 -1.22 -14.21 24.17
C VAL A 1 -2.24 -13.87 25.25
N ILE A 2 -2.18 -12.67 25.82
CA ILE A 2 -3.17 -12.20 26.79
C ILE A 2 -4.17 -11.30 26.04
N LEU A 3 -5.45 -11.60 26.15
CA LEU A 3 -6.53 -10.82 25.55
C LEU A 3 -6.94 -9.64 26.44
N HIS A 4 -7.70 -8.70 25.89
CA HIS A 4 -8.17 -7.51 26.63
C HIS A 4 -9.04 -7.86 27.85
N ASP A 5 -9.69 -9.02 27.86
CA ASP A 5 -10.50 -9.54 28.96
C ASP A 5 -9.70 -10.43 29.94
N GLY A 6 -8.37 -10.46 29.80
CA GLY A 6 -7.47 -11.22 30.65
C GLY A 6 -7.35 -12.70 30.28
N ARG A 7 -8.12 -13.21 29.31
CA ARG A 7 -7.97 -14.61 28.88
C ARG A 7 -6.60 -14.85 28.26
N GLU A 8 -6.04 -16.02 28.55
CA GLU A 8 -4.76 -16.45 28.01
C GLU A 8 -4.94 -17.50 26.92
N ILE A 9 -4.27 -17.30 25.79
CA ILE A 9 -4.21 -18.25 24.68
C ILE A 9 -2.77 -18.74 24.54
N ALA A 10 -2.57 -20.03 24.82
CA ALA A 10 -1.31 -20.73 24.54
C ALA A 10 -1.19 -21.03 23.03
N TYR A 11 0.03 -21.04 22.51
CA TYR A 11 0.32 -21.38 21.13
C TYR A 11 1.60 -22.20 21.03
N GLY A 12 1.68 -23.08 20.03
CA GLY A 12 2.94 -23.67 19.59
C GLY A 12 3.63 -22.84 18.51
N TYR A 13 2.84 -22.13 17.69
CA TYR A 13 3.33 -21.13 16.73
C TYR A 13 2.39 -19.93 16.72
N CYS A 14 2.95 -18.72 16.64
CA CYS A 14 2.22 -17.46 16.55
C CYS A 14 2.60 -16.73 15.27
N VAL A 15 1.61 -16.18 14.56
CA VAL A 15 1.83 -15.34 13.38
C VAL A 15 1.23 -13.97 13.67
N ILE A 16 2.10 -12.98 13.86
CA ILE A 16 1.70 -11.59 14.06
C ILE A 16 1.41 -10.97 12.69
N CYS A 17 0.14 -10.70 12.43
CA CYS A 17 -0.37 -10.10 11.19
C CYS A 17 -1.29 -8.90 11.47
N THR A 18 -1.01 -8.14 12.54
CA THR A 18 -1.81 -7.00 13.02
C THR A 18 -1.81 -5.80 12.09
N GLY A 19 -1.01 -5.84 11.02
CA GLY A 19 -1.00 -4.84 9.94
C GLY A 19 -0.44 -3.49 10.39
N SER A 20 -0.94 -2.45 9.73
CA SER A 20 -0.58 -1.06 9.99
C SER A 20 -1.82 -0.17 10.00
N SER A 21 -1.74 0.92 10.77
CA SER A 21 -2.68 2.02 10.74
C SER A 21 -2.25 3.10 9.75
N TYR A 22 -3.22 3.84 9.25
CA TYR A 22 -3.03 5.02 8.41
C TYR A 22 -3.72 6.20 9.08
N LYS A 23 -3.36 7.43 8.69
CA LYS A 23 -4.16 8.59 9.07
C LYS A 23 -5.56 8.46 8.48
N VAL A 24 -6.56 8.91 9.23
CA VAL A 24 -7.94 9.01 8.76
C VAL A 24 -8.00 9.88 7.49
N PRO A 25 -8.86 9.55 6.50
CA PRO A 25 -9.96 8.58 6.58
C PRO A 25 -9.65 7.16 6.07
N TRP A 26 -8.41 6.85 5.69
CA TRP A 26 -8.07 5.63 4.94
C TRP A 26 -8.26 4.35 5.75
N LYS A 27 -7.71 4.32 6.96
CA LYS A 27 -7.91 3.24 7.94
C LYS A 27 -8.44 3.87 9.22
N VAL A 28 -9.63 3.43 9.64
CA VAL A 28 -10.21 3.84 10.92
C VAL A 28 -9.64 2.95 12.02
N SER A 29 -9.49 3.51 13.23
CA SER A 29 -9.05 2.71 14.37
C SER A 29 -10.14 1.71 14.73
N CYS A 30 -9.74 0.47 14.96
CA CYS A 30 -10.61 -0.59 15.46
C CYS A 30 -11.20 -0.27 16.85
N GLU A 31 -10.60 0.69 17.57
CA GLU A 31 -11.10 1.17 18.86
C GLU A 31 -12.28 2.16 18.71
N SER A 32 -12.44 2.74 17.51
CA SER A 32 -13.43 3.79 17.24
C SER A 32 -14.63 3.33 16.42
N ILE A 33 -14.43 2.34 15.56
CA ILE A 33 -15.46 1.81 14.66
C ILE A 33 -15.33 0.28 14.67
N THR A 34 -16.33 -0.38 15.23
CA THR A 34 -16.35 -1.83 15.47
C THR A 34 -17.44 -2.55 14.68
N SER A 35 -18.44 -1.81 14.17
CA SER A 35 -19.52 -2.35 13.35
C SER A 35 -19.47 -1.87 11.89
N LEU A 36 -20.15 -2.61 11.02
CA LEU A 36 -20.27 -2.26 9.61
C LEU A 36 -21.11 -0.97 9.45
N GLU A 37 -22.14 -0.82 10.27
CA GLU A 37 -23.04 0.33 10.32
C GLU A 37 -22.26 1.60 10.67
N GLU A 38 -21.48 1.57 11.76
CA GLU A 38 -20.61 2.69 12.16
C GLU A 38 -19.62 3.06 11.05
N ARG A 39 -19.08 2.06 10.34
CA ARG A 39 -18.19 2.29 9.20
C ARG A 39 -18.91 3.00 8.06
N PHE A 40 -20.15 2.62 7.75
CA PHE A 40 -20.95 3.28 6.73
C PHE A 40 -21.29 4.72 7.11
N GLU A 41 -21.72 4.96 8.35
CA GLU A 41 -22.00 6.30 8.86
C GLU A 41 -20.77 7.21 8.79
N TYR A 42 -19.61 6.67 9.21
CA TYR A 42 -18.34 7.38 9.10
C TYR A 42 -18.05 7.76 7.64
N LEU A 43 -18.17 6.82 6.70
CA LEU A 43 -17.93 7.11 5.27
C LEU A 43 -18.92 8.13 4.70
N GLN A 44 -20.19 8.12 5.15
CA GLN A 44 -21.15 9.16 4.80
C GLN A 44 -20.73 10.53 5.33
N SER A 45 -20.25 10.61 6.58
CA SER A 45 -19.74 11.86 7.15
C SER A 45 -18.56 12.42 6.33
N GLN A 46 -17.63 11.57 5.91
CA GLN A 46 -16.48 11.97 5.08
C GLN A 46 -16.94 12.43 3.69
N ARG A 47 -17.99 11.82 3.14
CA ARG A 47 -18.60 12.24 1.87
C ARG A 47 -19.23 13.63 1.97
N GLU A 48 -19.87 13.98 3.08
CA GLU A 48 -20.43 15.33 3.27
C GLU A 48 -19.33 16.40 3.36
N LEU A 49 -18.23 16.11 4.08
CA LEU A 49 -17.05 17.00 4.08
C LEU A 49 -16.49 17.20 2.66
N TYR A 50 -16.36 16.10 1.89
CA TYR A 50 -15.93 16.16 0.50
C TYR A 50 -16.85 17.01 -0.40
N LYS A 51 -18.17 16.91 -0.23
CA LYS A 51 -19.13 17.69 -1.03
C LYS A 51 -18.94 19.19 -0.82
N GLN A 52 -18.72 19.61 0.43
CA GLN A 52 -18.57 21.02 0.82
C GLN A 52 -17.21 21.61 0.40
N ALA A 53 -16.16 20.79 0.34
CA ALA A 53 -14.81 21.22 0.01
C ALA A 53 -14.66 21.66 -1.46
N LYS A 54 -14.01 22.80 -1.72
CA LYS A 54 -13.64 23.25 -3.07
C LYS A 54 -12.15 23.08 -3.34
N ASN A 55 -11.33 23.33 -2.33
CA ASN A 55 -9.88 23.18 -2.36
C ASN A 55 -9.47 21.99 -1.50
N ILE A 56 -8.89 20.97 -2.12
CA ILE A 56 -8.52 19.72 -1.46
C ILE A 56 -7.01 19.56 -1.51
N LEU A 57 -6.38 19.35 -0.35
CA LEU A 57 -4.95 19.09 -0.26
C LEU A 57 -4.70 17.60 0.01
N CYS A 58 -3.99 16.94 -0.91
CA CYS A 58 -3.48 15.58 -0.73
C CYS A 58 -2.00 15.65 -0.37
N ILE A 59 -1.63 15.19 0.83
CA ILE A 59 -0.25 15.16 1.31
C ILE A 59 0.33 13.76 1.08
N GLY A 60 1.29 13.65 0.16
CA GLY A 60 1.97 12.41 -0.22
C GLY A 60 1.59 11.91 -1.60
N ALA A 61 2.50 11.95 -2.56
CA ALA A 61 2.29 11.42 -3.92
C ALA A 61 2.71 9.95 -4.07
N GLY A 62 2.41 9.13 -3.06
CA GLY A 62 2.45 7.67 -3.18
C GLY A 62 1.20 7.13 -3.90
N ALA A 63 1.02 5.80 -3.96
CA ALA A 63 -0.12 5.18 -4.64
C ALA A 63 -1.47 5.77 -4.19
N VAL A 64 -1.71 5.82 -2.88
CA VAL A 64 -2.95 6.36 -2.28
C VAL A 64 -3.21 7.80 -2.72
N GLY A 65 -2.23 8.70 -2.57
CA GLY A 65 -2.44 10.12 -2.90
C GLY A 65 -2.62 10.38 -4.38
N VAL A 66 -1.96 9.61 -5.24
CA VAL A 66 -2.14 9.68 -6.69
C VAL A 66 -3.55 9.20 -7.10
N GLU A 67 -4.00 8.05 -6.60
CA GLU A 67 -5.36 7.53 -6.86
C GLU A 67 -6.39 8.55 -6.39
N VAL A 68 -6.33 8.98 -5.13
CA VAL A 68 -7.29 9.93 -4.54
C VAL A 68 -7.35 11.24 -5.31
N ALA A 69 -6.19 11.85 -5.59
CA ALA A 69 -6.17 13.14 -6.28
C ALA A 69 -6.75 13.04 -7.71
N SER A 70 -6.41 11.97 -8.43
CA SER A 70 -6.89 11.74 -9.79
C SER A 70 -8.38 11.40 -9.84
N GLU A 71 -8.89 10.57 -8.93
CA GLU A 71 -10.31 10.23 -8.82
C GLU A 71 -11.16 11.47 -8.51
N ILE A 72 -10.70 12.32 -7.58
CA ILE A 72 -11.40 13.58 -7.26
C ILE A 72 -11.49 14.47 -8.50
N CYS A 73 -10.36 14.68 -9.19
CA CYS A 73 -10.32 15.52 -10.38
C CYS A 73 -11.18 14.97 -11.52
N SER A 74 -11.22 13.64 -11.67
CA SER A 74 -12.06 13.00 -12.69
C SER A 74 -13.54 13.05 -12.32
N ARG A 75 -13.89 12.95 -11.04
CA ARG A 75 -15.27 12.92 -10.54
C ARG A 75 -15.92 14.28 -10.54
N ASP A 76 -15.18 15.30 -10.13
CA ASP A 76 -15.65 16.68 -10.05
C ASP A 76 -14.53 17.65 -10.46
N PRO A 77 -14.44 17.98 -11.76
CA PRO A 77 -13.42 18.91 -12.29
C PRO A 77 -13.53 20.34 -11.74
N SER A 78 -14.62 20.70 -11.05
CA SER A 78 -14.79 22.01 -10.44
C SER A 78 -13.97 22.17 -9.14
N LYS A 79 -13.59 21.07 -8.50
CA LYS A 79 -12.76 21.06 -7.29
C LYS A 79 -11.28 21.20 -7.66
N ARG A 80 -10.56 22.03 -6.92
CA ARG A 80 -9.10 22.21 -7.05
C ARG A 80 -8.39 21.25 -6.13
N VAL A 81 -7.49 20.43 -6.67
CA VAL A 81 -6.70 19.48 -5.90
C VAL A 81 -5.24 19.89 -5.92
N THR A 82 -4.63 20.04 -4.75
CA THR A 82 -3.19 20.19 -4.61
C THR A 82 -2.62 18.86 -4.12
N LEU A 83 -1.77 18.22 -4.91
CA LEU A 83 -1.03 17.02 -4.52
C LEU A 83 0.41 17.43 -4.20
N ILE A 84 0.81 17.33 -2.94
CA ILE A 84 2.15 17.72 -2.49
C ILE A 84 2.97 16.50 -2.07
N ASN A 85 4.26 16.48 -2.40
CA ASN A 85 5.17 15.41 -2.04
C ASN A 85 6.59 15.89 -1.78
N SER A 86 7.27 15.26 -0.83
CA SER A 86 8.67 15.56 -0.49
C SER A 86 9.67 15.04 -1.52
N GLY A 87 9.30 14.02 -2.31
CA GLY A 87 10.12 13.50 -3.40
C GLY A 87 10.03 14.33 -4.66
N SER A 88 10.99 14.13 -5.56
CA SER A 88 11.08 14.84 -6.84
C SER A 88 10.02 14.40 -7.87
N VAL A 89 9.48 13.20 -7.72
CA VAL A 89 8.51 12.59 -8.63
C VAL A 89 7.37 11.92 -7.85
N ALA A 90 6.16 11.92 -8.41
CA ALA A 90 5.08 11.07 -7.93
C ALA A 90 5.46 9.58 -8.05
N LEU A 91 4.91 8.73 -7.18
CA LEU A 91 5.20 7.30 -7.12
C LEU A 91 6.70 6.97 -7.07
N ALA A 92 7.48 7.71 -6.28
CA ALA A 92 8.94 7.57 -6.24
C ALA A 92 9.45 6.16 -5.89
N SER A 93 8.68 5.38 -5.14
CA SER A 93 9.00 3.97 -4.80
C SER A 93 8.48 2.96 -5.82
N ALA A 94 7.80 3.41 -6.89
CA ALA A 94 7.26 2.53 -7.90
C ALA A 94 8.37 2.00 -8.84
N PRO A 95 8.27 0.73 -9.24
CA PRO A 95 9.25 0.13 -10.15
C PRO A 95 9.17 0.73 -11.56
N GLY A 96 10.27 0.60 -12.31
CA GLY A 96 10.34 1.02 -13.72
C GLY A 96 10.16 2.53 -13.89
N ASN A 97 9.46 2.93 -14.95
CA ASN A 97 9.21 4.33 -15.31
C ASN A 97 7.82 4.83 -14.89
N LEU A 98 7.17 4.16 -13.92
CA LEU A 98 5.82 4.52 -13.49
C LEU A 98 5.76 5.92 -12.91
N GLY A 99 6.71 6.32 -12.07
CA GLY A 99 6.73 7.64 -11.47
C GLY A 99 6.82 8.76 -12.51
N ALA A 100 7.74 8.62 -13.48
CA ALA A 100 7.87 9.59 -14.57
C ALA A 100 6.59 9.67 -15.43
N SER A 101 5.96 8.53 -15.70
CA SER A 101 4.71 8.50 -16.46
C SER A 101 3.56 9.14 -15.68
N ALA A 102 3.43 8.84 -14.38
CA ALA A 102 2.46 9.44 -13.50
C ALA A 102 2.65 10.96 -13.40
N GLN A 103 3.89 11.43 -13.29
CA GLN A 103 4.22 12.86 -13.29
C GLN A 103 3.66 13.57 -14.53
N ILE A 104 3.88 13.00 -15.73
CA ILE A 104 3.38 13.57 -16.99
C ILE A 104 1.85 13.58 -16.98
N ILE A 105 1.22 12.48 -16.60
CA ILE A 105 -0.25 12.36 -16.62
C ILE A 105 -0.88 13.36 -15.64
N LEU A 106 -0.39 13.41 -14.40
CA LEU A 106 -0.89 14.29 -13.35
C LEU A 106 -0.75 15.77 -13.75
N SER A 107 0.37 16.17 -14.36
CA SER A 107 0.56 17.54 -14.84
C SER A 107 -0.38 17.94 -15.99
N ASN A 108 -1.05 16.98 -16.66
CA ASN A 108 -2.04 17.26 -17.69
C ASN A 108 -3.47 17.40 -17.14
N ILE A 109 -3.69 17.18 -15.84
CA ILE A 109 -5.02 17.31 -15.22
C ILE A 109 -5.25 18.79 -14.85
N PRO A 110 -6.21 19.51 -15.48
CA PRO A 110 -6.34 20.97 -15.31
C PRO A 110 -6.72 21.43 -13.89
N SER A 111 -7.39 20.56 -13.14
CA SER A 111 -7.83 20.82 -11.76
C SER A 111 -6.81 20.42 -10.70
N LEU A 112 -5.67 19.84 -11.10
CA LEU A 112 -4.64 19.31 -10.21
C LEU A 112 -3.37 20.17 -10.25
N SER A 113 -2.89 20.58 -9.08
CA SER A 113 -1.59 21.22 -8.88
C SER A 113 -0.65 20.23 -8.19
N LEU A 114 0.39 19.77 -8.90
CA LEU A 114 1.40 18.88 -8.35
C LEU A 114 2.61 19.66 -7.84
N ILE A 115 2.89 19.57 -6.54
CA ILE A 115 4.03 20.21 -5.88
C ILE A 115 5.01 19.12 -5.44
N SER A 116 6.20 19.11 -6.04
CA SER A 116 7.28 18.17 -5.72
C SER A 116 8.37 18.83 -4.86
N ASN A 117 9.19 18.00 -4.21
CA ASN A 117 10.32 18.41 -3.36
C ASN A 117 9.96 19.29 -2.14
N GLU A 118 8.71 19.24 -1.69
CA GLU A 118 8.17 20.12 -0.64
C GLU A 118 7.36 19.32 0.40
N LEU A 119 7.34 19.82 1.64
CA LEU A 119 6.46 19.36 2.70
C LEU A 119 5.40 20.43 2.97
N ALA A 120 4.16 20.02 3.18
CA ALA A 120 3.11 20.90 3.69
C ALA A 120 3.16 20.93 5.22
N LEU A 121 3.41 22.11 5.79
CA LEU A 121 3.36 22.37 7.21
C LEU A 121 2.02 23.03 7.55
N SER A 122 1.28 22.47 8.49
CA SER A 122 -0.01 23.04 8.93
C SER A 122 0.23 24.24 9.85
N ASN A 123 -0.44 25.35 9.57
CA ASN A 123 -0.47 26.51 10.49
C ASN A 123 -1.64 26.38 11.48
N ASP A 124 -2.84 26.08 10.96
CA ASP A 124 -4.08 26.04 11.75
C ASP A 124 -5.10 24.97 11.28
N GLY A 125 -4.67 24.04 10.42
CA GLY A 125 -5.51 22.97 9.87
C GLY A 125 -6.30 23.37 8.61
N LYS A 126 -6.32 24.65 8.25
CA LYS A 126 -6.93 25.17 7.01
C LYS A 126 -5.89 25.80 6.08
N HIS A 127 -4.91 26.45 6.66
CA HIS A 127 -3.79 27.07 5.96
C HIS A 127 -2.53 26.24 6.17
N TYR A 128 -1.87 25.92 5.06
CA TYR A 128 -0.63 25.17 5.00
C TYR A 128 0.43 26.02 4.30
N GLN A 129 1.69 25.79 4.66
CA GLN A 129 2.81 26.42 4.00
C GLN A 129 3.83 25.37 3.55
N THR A 130 4.34 25.52 2.33
CA THR A 130 5.43 24.68 1.84
C THR A 130 6.72 25.01 2.60
N ASN A 131 7.50 23.98 2.96
CA ASN A 131 8.65 24.19 3.83
C ASN A 131 9.78 25.00 3.18
N LYS A 132 9.97 24.92 1.85
CA LYS A 132 11.06 25.61 1.12
C LYS A 132 10.57 26.87 0.41
N SER A 133 9.66 26.76 -0.55
CA SER A 133 9.16 27.91 -1.34
C SER A 133 8.29 28.88 -0.55
N LYS A 134 7.84 28.49 0.64
CA LYS A 134 6.93 29.28 1.49
C LYS A 134 5.59 29.60 0.85
N THR A 135 5.22 28.85 -0.18
CA THR A 135 3.93 28.92 -0.87
C THR A 135 2.81 28.58 0.10
N VAL A 136 1.81 29.46 0.20
CA VAL A 136 0.63 29.25 1.04
C VAL A 136 -0.41 28.44 0.27
N ILE A 137 -0.95 27.41 0.93
CA ILE A 137 -2.00 26.54 0.41
C ILE A 137 -3.19 26.65 1.36
N THR A 138 -4.35 27.02 0.83
CA THR A 138 -5.62 26.99 1.59
C THR A 138 -6.38 25.74 1.18
N ALA A 139 -6.77 24.93 2.17
CA ALA A 139 -7.48 23.68 1.96
C ALA A 139 -8.74 23.63 2.83
N ASP A 140 -9.86 23.29 2.20
CA ASP A 140 -11.12 23.03 2.89
C ASP A 140 -11.16 21.60 3.43
N LEU A 141 -10.41 20.70 2.79
CA LEU A 141 -10.27 19.30 3.18
C LEU A 141 -8.86 18.80 2.90
N VAL A 142 -8.33 18.02 3.83
CA VAL A 142 -6.96 17.51 3.77
C VAL A 142 -6.95 16.00 3.88
N TYR A 143 -6.27 15.38 2.92
CA TYR A 143 -6.07 13.95 2.81
C TYR A 143 -4.60 13.63 3.07
N GLN A 144 -4.31 13.06 4.25
CA GLN A 144 -2.97 12.61 4.60
C GLN A 144 -2.71 11.22 4.01
N CYS A 145 -1.96 11.17 2.91
CA CYS A 145 -1.64 9.96 2.17
C CYS A 145 -0.22 9.44 2.47
N VAL A 146 0.42 9.97 3.52
CA VAL A 146 1.74 9.57 4.02
C VAL A 146 1.64 8.84 5.36
N GLY A 147 2.65 8.01 5.62
CA GLY A 147 2.92 7.46 6.95
C GLY A 147 1.97 6.33 7.34
N ILE A 148 2.49 5.11 7.30
CA ILE A 148 1.90 3.99 8.04
C ILE A 148 2.53 3.91 9.42
N THR A 149 1.73 3.48 10.39
CA THR A 149 2.20 3.12 11.73
C THR A 149 1.96 1.63 11.91
N PRO A 150 2.99 0.78 12.14
CA PRO A 150 2.77 -0.64 12.39
C PRO A 150 2.01 -0.82 13.71
N ASN A 151 1.04 -1.72 13.73
CA ASN A 151 0.22 -1.98 14.91
C ASN A 151 0.98 -2.91 15.87
N THR A 152 1.94 -2.36 16.61
CA THR A 152 2.91 -3.08 17.46
C THR A 152 2.94 -2.60 18.90
N GLU A 153 1.99 -1.77 19.31
CA GLU A 153 1.93 -1.14 20.63
C GLU A 153 2.02 -2.18 21.75
N PHE A 154 1.38 -3.35 21.57
CA PHE A 154 1.39 -4.47 22.50
C PHE A 154 2.78 -5.11 22.73
N LEU A 155 3.77 -4.82 21.88
CA LEU A 155 5.14 -5.29 22.01
C LEU A 155 6.07 -4.25 22.65
N HIS A 156 5.65 -2.99 22.78
CA HIS A 156 6.54 -1.90 23.21
C HIS A 156 7.13 -2.13 24.61
N GLN A 157 6.35 -2.71 25.52
CA GLN A 157 6.78 -2.99 26.89
C GLN A 157 7.35 -4.40 27.06
N THR A 158 6.81 -5.38 26.34
CA THR A 158 7.12 -6.81 26.55
C THR A 158 8.27 -7.32 25.68
N HIS A 159 8.36 -6.82 24.43
CA HIS A 159 9.37 -7.26 23.46
C HIS A 159 9.94 -6.07 22.65
N PRO A 160 10.41 -4.98 23.29
CA PRO A 160 10.95 -3.82 22.57
C PRO A 160 12.13 -4.20 21.65
N GLN A 161 12.90 -5.23 22.03
CA GLN A 161 14.01 -5.78 21.26
C GLN A 161 13.59 -6.44 19.94
N TRP A 162 12.31 -6.77 19.75
CA TRP A 162 11.80 -7.25 18.46
C TRP A 162 11.54 -6.12 17.48
N LEU A 163 11.52 -4.88 17.93
CA LEU A 163 11.16 -3.73 17.10
C LEU A 163 12.40 -3.05 16.55
N ASN A 164 12.29 -2.51 15.33
CA ASN A 164 13.28 -1.58 14.80
C ASN A 164 12.98 -0.13 15.25
N GLU A 165 13.80 0.82 14.83
CA GLU A 165 13.65 2.25 15.19
C GLU A 165 12.29 2.83 14.77
N LYS A 166 11.71 2.31 13.68
CA LYS A 166 10.40 2.70 13.15
C LYS A 166 9.25 1.87 13.73
N LYS A 167 9.52 1.08 14.78
CA LYS A 167 8.56 0.20 15.49
C LYS A 167 8.03 -0.97 14.67
N PHE A 168 8.57 -1.28 13.49
CA PHE A 168 8.22 -2.51 12.79
C PHE A 168 8.89 -3.73 13.45
N ILE A 169 8.24 -4.89 13.38
CA ILE A 169 8.79 -6.14 13.90
C ILE A 169 9.95 -6.61 13.01
N LYS A 170 11.16 -6.70 13.57
CA LYS A 170 12.33 -7.27 12.93
C LYS A 170 12.07 -8.75 12.67
N VAL A 171 12.37 -9.18 11.45
CA VAL A 171 12.22 -10.57 11.03
C VAL A 171 13.48 -11.05 10.33
N ASP A 172 13.78 -12.34 10.48
CA ASP A 172 14.82 -12.99 9.72
C ASP A 172 14.36 -13.33 8.28
N ASN A 173 15.24 -14.01 7.53
CA ASN A 173 14.95 -14.45 6.17
C ASN A 173 13.85 -15.52 6.08
N PHE A 174 13.26 -15.98 7.20
CA PHE A 174 12.13 -16.91 7.23
C PHE A 174 10.84 -16.21 7.70
N LEU A 175 10.87 -14.88 7.86
CA LEU A 175 9.81 -14.05 8.43
C LEU A 175 9.56 -14.31 9.93
N LYS A 176 10.56 -14.84 10.65
CA LYS A 176 10.50 -15.10 12.10
C LYS A 176 10.97 -13.90 12.89
N ALA A 177 10.21 -13.50 13.90
CA ALA A 177 10.62 -12.59 14.96
C ALA A 177 11.30 -13.33 16.13
N SER A 178 10.94 -14.60 16.34
CA SER A 178 11.52 -15.53 17.31
C SER A 178 11.27 -16.98 16.85
N ASP A 179 11.71 -17.99 17.61
CA ASP A 179 11.71 -19.38 17.15
C ASP A 179 10.32 -19.94 16.78
N GLU A 180 9.29 -19.51 17.50
CA GLU A 180 7.90 -19.93 17.29
C GLU A 180 7.01 -18.77 16.81
N VAL A 181 7.59 -17.58 16.63
CA VAL A 181 6.84 -16.37 16.33
C VAL A 181 7.26 -15.80 14.97
N PHE A 182 6.29 -15.68 14.08
CA PHE A 182 6.42 -15.06 12.77
C PHE A 182 5.76 -13.69 12.77
N ALA A 183 6.21 -12.80 11.90
CA ALA A 183 5.53 -11.53 11.64
C ALA A 183 5.43 -11.26 10.14
N ILE A 184 4.21 -11.04 9.64
CA ILE A 184 3.90 -10.94 8.20
C ILE A 184 3.07 -9.71 7.87
N GLY A 185 3.14 -9.28 6.61
CA GLY A 185 2.41 -8.13 6.11
C GLY A 185 2.97 -6.80 6.64
N ASP A 186 2.09 -5.81 6.75
CA ASP A 186 2.49 -4.42 7.03
C ASP A 186 3.17 -4.21 8.39
N VAL A 187 3.05 -5.16 9.33
CA VAL A 187 3.61 -5.03 10.68
C VAL A 187 5.12 -5.28 10.75
N ASN A 188 5.68 -6.02 9.78
CA ASN A 188 7.09 -6.41 9.83
C ASN A 188 8.01 -5.39 9.14
N GLY A 189 9.28 -5.44 9.53
CA GLY A 189 10.34 -4.55 9.06
C GLY A 189 11.07 -5.05 7.83
N SER A 190 10.53 -6.03 7.10
CA SER A 190 11.13 -6.48 5.84
C SER A 190 11.11 -5.36 4.79
N ASP A 191 12.03 -5.42 3.82
CA ASP A 191 12.14 -4.44 2.73
C ASP A 191 11.03 -4.58 1.67
N ASP A 192 10.17 -5.59 1.79
CA ASP A 192 8.99 -5.73 0.94
C ASP A 192 8.10 -4.49 1.07
N PRO A 193 7.63 -3.92 -0.06
CA PRO A 193 6.59 -2.91 -0.06
C PRO A 193 5.37 -3.33 0.78
N LYS A 194 4.80 -2.39 1.53
CA LYS A 194 3.62 -2.61 2.38
C LYS A 194 2.36 -2.54 1.53
N MET A 195 2.06 -3.66 0.88
CA MET A 195 0.99 -3.83 -0.12
C MET A 195 0.27 -5.15 0.07
N PHE A 196 -0.99 -5.19 -0.35
CA PHE A 196 -1.83 -6.39 -0.32
C PHE A 196 -1.12 -7.63 -0.89
N PHE A 197 -0.57 -7.53 -2.11
CA PHE A 197 0.08 -8.64 -2.79
C PHE A 197 1.23 -9.23 -1.95
N ASN A 198 2.05 -8.36 -1.35
CA ASN A 198 3.22 -8.76 -0.58
C ASN A 198 2.81 -9.40 0.74
N ALA A 199 1.84 -8.82 1.46
CA ALA A 199 1.29 -9.41 2.66
C ALA A 199 0.72 -10.80 2.40
N HIS A 200 0.02 -10.96 1.27
CA HIS A 200 -0.54 -12.23 0.83
C HIS A 200 0.56 -13.26 0.50
N MET A 201 1.63 -12.86 -0.18
CA MET A 201 2.76 -13.75 -0.47
C MET A 201 3.50 -14.19 0.80
N GLN A 202 3.67 -13.28 1.76
CA GLN A 202 4.26 -13.60 3.05
C GLN A 202 3.39 -14.57 3.85
N ALA A 203 2.06 -14.41 3.83
CA ALA A 203 1.14 -15.35 4.50
C ALA A 203 1.30 -16.77 3.99
N VAL A 204 1.39 -16.95 2.67
CA VAL A 204 1.53 -18.27 2.04
C VAL A 204 2.89 -18.89 2.32
N HIS A 205 3.94 -18.07 2.23
CA HIS A 205 5.28 -18.50 2.58
C HIS A 205 5.36 -18.99 4.03
N THR A 206 4.85 -18.20 4.97
CA THR A 206 4.84 -18.54 6.40
C THR A 206 4.01 -19.78 6.68
N ALA A 207 2.81 -19.91 6.10
CA ALA A 207 1.97 -21.10 6.28
C ALA A 207 2.67 -22.38 5.80
N ARG A 208 3.37 -22.33 4.67
CA ARG A 208 4.16 -23.46 4.16
C ARG A 208 5.36 -23.76 5.05
N ASN A 209 6.05 -22.75 5.55
CA ASN A 209 7.16 -22.96 6.48
C ASN A 209 6.70 -23.60 7.80
N ILE A 210 5.58 -23.16 8.35
CA ILE A 210 4.98 -23.81 9.53
C ILE A 210 4.65 -25.27 9.22
N GLN A 211 4.02 -25.56 8.08
CA GLN A 211 3.73 -26.94 7.68
C GLN A 211 5.00 -27.80 7.53
N ARG A 212 6.09 -27.24 7.00
CA ARG A 212 7.39 -27.92 6.88
C ARG A 212 7.97 -28.24 8.25
N ILE A 213 7.97 -27.26 9.16
CA ILE A 213 8.49 -27.41 10.52
C ILE A 213 7.71 -28.50 11.26
N LEU A 214 6.38 -28.51 11.17
CA LEU A 214 5.51 -29.54 11.77
C LEU A 214 5.80 -30.95 11.23
N LYS A 215 6.35 -31.07 10.02
CA LYS A 215 6.78 -32.35 9.41
C LYS A 215 8.25 -32.69 9.69
N GLY A 216 8.93 -31.94 10.55
CA GLY A 216 10.35 -32.11 10.85
C GLY A 216 11.30 -31.66 9.72
N HIS A 217 10.80 -30.88 8.75
CA HIS A 217 11.62 -30.33 7.69
C HIS A 217 12.12 -28.93 8.01
N LYS A 218 13.30 -28.58 7.49
CA LYS A 218 13.85 -27.21 7.61
C LYS A 218 12.97 -26.19 6.87
N PRO A 219 12.74 -24.98 7.44
CA PRO A 219 12.05 -23.92 6.72
C PRO A 219 12.88 -23.44 5.51
N ILE A 220 12.21 -22.81 4.55
CA ILE A 220 12.83 -22.25 3.34
C ILE A 220 12.88 -20.73 3.48
N PRO A 221 13.98 -20.05 3.12
CA PRO A 221 14.05 -18.60 3.17
C PRO A 221 13.04 -17.91 2.24
N TYR A 222 12.42 -16.84 2.72
CA TYR A 222 11.63 -15.88 1.97
C TYR A 222 12.54 -15.05 1.07
N LYS A 223 12.19 -14.98 -0.21
CA LYS A 223 13.00 -14.29 -1.24
C LYS A 223 12.36 -12.99 -1.74
N GLY A 224 11.43 -12.43 -0.97
CA GLY A 224 10.65 -11.28 -1.39
C GLY A 224 9.65 -11.59 -2.49
N SER A 225 8.83 -10.59 -2.79
CA SER A 225 7.89 -10.64 -3.91
C SER A 225 8.34 -9.73 -5.04
N ARG A 226 8.01 -10.11 -6.28
CA ARG A 226 8.26 -9.23 -7.43
C ARG A 226 7.45 -7.96 -7.25
N PRO A 227 8.07 -6.77 -7.44
CA PRO A 227 7.31 -5.52 -7.46
C PRO A 227 6.22 -5.59 -8.52
N ALA A 228 4.98 -5.55 -8.08
CA ALA A 228 3.81 -5.40 -8.92
C ALA A 228 3.00 -4.25 -8.34
N MET A 229 2.68 -3.27 -9.17
CA MET A 229 1.94 -2.10 -8.74
C MET A 229 1.04 -1.65 -9.87
N VAL A 230 -0.22 -1.38 -9.56
CA VAL A 230 -1.14 -0.73 -10.49
C VAL A 230 -1.86 0.37 -9.72
N VAL A 231 -1.74 1.60 -10.22
CA VAL A 231 -2.27 2.82 -9.60
C VAL A 231 -3.28 3.42 -10.56
N SER A 232 -4.54 3.56 -10.13
CA SER A 232 -5.57 4.21 -10.94
C SER A 232 -5.28 5.71 -11.11
N LEU A 233 -5.72 6.25 -12.25
CA LEU A 233 -5.60 7.65 -12.64
C LEU A 233 -6.97 8.11 -13.14
N GLY A 234 -7.97 8.04 -12.24
CA GLY A 234 -9.38 8.12 -12.58
C GLY A 234 -9.97 6.77 -13.04
N PRO A 235 -11.27 6.74 -13.42
CA PRO A 235 -12.04 5.51 -13.56
C PRO A 235 -11.64 4.63 -14.76
N ASN A 236 -10.93 5.20 -15.75
CA ASN A 236 -10.70 4.54 -17.05
C ASN A 236 -9.22 4.35 -17.39
N HIS A 237 -8.31 4.87 -16.56
CA HIS A 237 -6.87 4.82 -16.83
C HIS A 237 -6.09 4.47 -15.57
N ALA A 238 -4.93 3.88 -15.77
CA ALA A 238 -3.99 3.58 -14.69
C ALA A 238 -2.56 3.57 -15.24
N VAL A 239 -1.59 3.62 -14.33
CA VAL A 239 -0.21 3.22 -14.62
C VAL A 239 0.07 1.94 -13.85
N GLY A 240 0.69 0.96 -14.51
CA GLY A 240 0.97 -0.33 -13.87
C GLY A 240 2.29 -0.92 -14.29
N TYR A 241 2.92 -1.66 -13.39
CA TYR A 241 4.10 -2.47 -13.64
C TYR A 241 3.78 -3.86 -13.14
N VAL A 242 3.68 -4.81 -14.07
CA VAL A 242 3.29 -6.18 -13.77
C VAL A 242 4.26 -7.11 -14.49
N ALA A 243 4.92 -7.98 -13.72
CA ALA A 243 5.84 -9.01 -14.24
C ALA A 243 6.93 -8.48 -15.19
N GLY A 244 7.47 -7.27 -14.95
CA GLY A 244 8.51 -6.68 -15.79
C GLY A 244 8.00 -5.75 -16.89
N ILE A 245 6.67 -5.68 -17.09
CA ILE A 245 6.06 -4.90 -18.16
C ILE A 245 5.46 -3.62 -17.60
N SER A 246 5.89 -2.47 -18.13
CA SER A 246 5.30 -1.16 -17.87
C SER A 246 4.09 -0.90 -18.75
N LEU A 247 2.92 -0.79 -18.14
CA LEU A 247 1.64 -0.40 -18.74
C LEU A 247 1.33 1.05 -18.39
N THR A 248 1.94 1.99 -19.13
CA THR A 248 1.82 3.44 -18.85
C THR A 248 0.98 4.21 -19.87
N GLY A 249 0.41 3.51 -20.86
CA GLY A 249 -0.29 4.10 -22.00
C GLY A 249 0.62 4.33 -23.20
N TRP A 250 1.90 3.97 -23.13
CA TRP A 250 2.79 3.97 -24.29
C TRP A 250 2.36 2.96 -25.37
N PRO A 251 2.44 3.30 -26.68
CA PRO A 251 2.79 4.60 -27.25
C PRO A 251 1.61 5.59 -27.40
N PHE A 252 0.35 5.13 -27.30
CA PHE A 252 -0.81 5.87 -27.80
C PHE A 252 -1.45 6.87 -26.81
N ASN A 253 -1.45 6.59 -25.51
CA ASN A 253 -2.17 7.33 -24.46
C ASN A 253 -1.27 7.82 -23.32
N ARG A 254 -0.03 8.23 -23.62
CA ARG A 254 0.95 8.70 -22.61
C ARG A 254 0.46 9.82 -21.68
N ARG A 255 -0.51 10.64 -22.12
CA ARG A 255 -1.07 11.76 -21.32
C ARG A 255 -2.21 11.37 -20.39
N GLN A 256 -2.83 10.21 -20.60
CA GLN A 256 -3.99 9.75 -19.81
C GLN A 256 -3.66 8.50 -19.00
N GLY A 257 -2.74 7.65 -19.47
CA GLY A 257 -2.40 6.36 -18.87
C GLY A 257 -2.90 5.18 -19.71
N SER A 258 -2.77 3.98 -19.16
CA SER A 258 -3.15 2.73 -19.82
C SER A 258 -4.57 2.30 -19.43
N LYS A 259 -5.45 2.12 -20.42
CA LYS A 259 -6.75 1.46 -20.23
C LYS A 259 -6.61 0.00 -19.83
N LEU A 260 -5.63 -0.69 -20.42
CA LEU A 260 -5.35 -2.09 -20.08
C LEU A 260 -4.96 -2.22 -18.60
N ALA A 261 -4.13 -1.31 -18.09
CA ALA A 261 -3.77 -1.30 -16.67
C ALA A 261 -5.00 -1.08 -15.77
N SER A 262 -5.92 -0.18 -16.17
CA SER A 262 -7.16 0.07 -15.43
C SER A 262 -8.07 -1.18 -15.41
N ILE A 263 -8.23 -1.86 -16.55
CA ILE A 263 -8.96 -3.13 -16.61
C ILE A 263 -8.31 -4.19 -15.72
N SER A 264 -6.97 -4.30 -15.76
CA SER A 264 -6.22 -5.22 -14.90
C SER A 264 -6.43 -4.91 -13.42
N LYS A 265 -6.40 -3.64 -13.02
CA LYS A 265 -6.67 -3.19 -11.65
C LYS A 265 -8.05 -3.65 -11.18
N GLY A 266 -9.10 -3.35 -11.96
CA GLY A 266 -10.48 -3.74 -11.62
C GLY A 266 -10.68 -5.26 -11.55
N MET A 267 -9.97 -6.03 -12.39
CA MET A 267 -9.99 -7.49 -12.32
C MET A 267 -9.30 -8.01 -11.06
N ILE A 268 -8.12 -7.47 -10.72
CA ILE A 268 -7.41 -7.82 -9.49
C ILE A 268 -8.30 -7.56 -8.28
N GLU A 269 -8.89 -6.37 -8.18
CA GLU A 269 -9.76 -5.99 -7.06
C GLU A 269 -10.94 -6.93 -6.88
N ARG A 270 -11.70 -7.19 -7.96
CA ARG A 270 -12.86 -8.10 -7.93
C ARG A 270 -12.49 -9.53 -7.56
N ILE A 271 -11.34 -10.02 -8.00
CA ILE A 271 -10.84 -11.35 -7.60
C ILE A 271 -10.49 -11.35 -6.11
N THR A 272 -9.83 -10.29 -5.62
CA THR A 272 -9.39 -10.22 -4.22
C THR A 272 -10.52 -9.98 -3.23
N MET A 273 -11.61 -9.34 -3.65
CA MET A 273 -12.83 -9.19 -2.86
C MET A 273 -13.77 -10.41 -2.97
N ASP A 274 -13.35 -11.44 -3.71
CA ASP A 274 -14.12 -12.64 -4.05
C ASP A 274 -15.48 -12.38 -4.74
N ASP A 275 -15.64 -11.21 -5.38
CA ASP A 275 -16.86 -10.83 -6.13
C ASP A 275 -17.17 -11.80 -7.28
N LEU A 276 -16.15 -12.52 -7.77
CA LEU A 276 -16.24 -13.46 -8.89
C LEU A 276 -16.19 -14.92 -8.45
N TYR A 277 -16.10 -15.23 -7.14
CA TYR A 277 -15.84 -16.57 -6.61
C TYR A 277 -14.55 -17.21 -7.15
N LEU A 278 -13.59 -16.37 -7.57
CA LEU A 278 -12.32 -16.77 -8.18
C LEU A 278 -11.14 -16.61 -7.24
N GLU A 279 -11.35 -16.21 -5.99
CA GLU A 279 -10.27 -15.94 -5.05
C GLU A 279 -9.41 -17.22 -4.84
N LYS A 280 -10.03 -18.35 -4.49
CA LYS A 280 -9.33 -19.63 -4.25
C LYS A 280 -8.51 -20.14 -5.45
N PRO A 281 -9.07 -20.27 -6.68
CA PRO A 281 -8.29 -20.72 -7.82
C PRO A 281 -7.20 -19.73 -8.22
N THR A 282 -7.48 -18.42 -8.17
CA THR A 282 -6.48 -17.40 -8.52
C THR A 282 -5.33 -17.38 -7.52
N ASN A 283 -5.64 -17.46 -6.22
CA ASN A 283 -4.64 -17.60 -5.17
C ASN A 283 -3.73 -18.80 -5.43
N ARG A 284 -4.28 -19.98 -5.77
CA ARG A 284 -3.48 -21.16 -6.12
C ARG A 284 -2.51 -20.90 -7.29
N VAL A 285 -2.97 -20.24 -8.34
CA VAL A 285 -2.14 -19.91 -9.52
C VAL A 285 -1.09 -18.85 -9.16
N LEU A 286 -1.44 -17.79 -8.45
CA LEU A 286 -0.52 -16.78 -7.95
C LEU A 286 0.58 -17.41 -7.08
N TYR A 287 0.23 -18.38 -6.23
CA TYR A 287 1.22 -19.07 -5.41
C TYR A 287 2.17 -19.94 -6.23
N TYR A 288 1.60 -20.72 -7.15
CA TYR A 288 2.40 -21.55 -8.04
C TYR A 288 3.36 -20.70 -8.88
N THR A 289 2.85 -19.61 -9.46
CA THR A 289 3.64 -18.70 -10.30
C THR A 289 4.61 -17.84 -9.51
N HIS A 290 4.34 -17.46 -8.27
CA HIS A 290 5.33 -16.77 -7.44
C HIS A 290 6.48 -17.72 -7.05
N GLU A 291 6.16 -18.93 -6.62
CA GLU A 291 7.15 -19.94 -6.21
C GLU A 291 7.99 -20.46 -7.39
N LYS A 292 7.35 -20.80 -8.52
CA LYS A 292 8.03 -21.26 -9.74
C LYS A 292 8.53 -20.11 -10.61
N GLY A 293 7.92 -18.94 -10.52
CA GLY A 293 8.38 -17.74 -11.21
C GLY A 293 9.70 -17.24 -10.65
N GLN A 294 10.10 -17.67 -9.44
CA GLN A 294 11.46 -17.51 -8.94
C GLN A 294 12.47 -18.45 -9.66
N LEU A 295 12.06 -19.60 -10.22
CA LEU A 295 12.95 -20.52 -10.93
C LEU A 295 13.45 -19.95 -12.26
N ILE A 296 12.58 -19.35 -13.07
CA ILE A 296 12.96 -18.90 -14.43
C ILE A 296 14.05 -17.80 -14.41
N PRO A 297 13.97 -16.74 -13.58
CA PRO A 297 15.08 -15.80 -13.43
C PRO A 297 16.27 -16.37 -12.69
N GLN A 298 16.11 -17.36 -11.79
CA GLN A 298 17.26 -18.05 -11.19
C GLN A 298 18.02 -18.87 -12.24
N ILE A 299 17.31 -19.43 -13.22
CA ILE A 299 17.88 -20.10 -14.38
C ILE A 299 18.52 -19.05 -15.30
N LEU A 300 17.82 -17.96 -15.64
CA LEU A 300 18.36 -16.90 -16.51
C LEU A 300 19.55 -16.16 -15.88
N ALA A 301 19.55 -15.91 -14.57
CA ALA A 301 20.68 -15.31 -13.85
C ALA A 301 21.87 -16.27 -13.69
N LYS A 302 21.64 -17.60 -13.78
CA LYS A 302 22.72 -18.60 -13.88
C LYS A 302 23.25 -18.74 -15.31
N ILE A 303 22.42 -18.46 -16.33
CA ILE A 303 22.82 -18.46 -17.74
C ILE A 303 23.50 -17.13 -18.12
N CYS A 304 23.18 -16.04 -17.42
CA CYS A 304 23.80 -14.73 -17.56
C CYS A 304 24.76 -14.44 -16.39
N LEU A 305 25.86 -15.19 -16.29
CA LEU A 305 27.10 -14.69 -15.69
C LEU A 305 28.11 -14.50 -16.83
N PRO A 306 28.98 -13.47 -16.77
CA PRO A 306 29.99 -13.22 -17.79
C PRO A 306 30.98 -14.38 -17.97
#